data_AF-A0A935V3F3-F1
#
_entry.id   AF-A0A935V3F3-F1
#
_cell.length_a   1.000
_cell.length_b   1.000
_cell.length_c   1.000
_cell.angle_alpha   90.00
_cell.angle_beta   90.00
_cell.angle_gamma   90.00
#
_symmetry.space_group_name_H-M   'P 1'
#
loop_
_entity.id
_entity.type
_entity.pdbx_description
1 polymer ?
#
loop_
_entity_poly.entity_id
_entity_poly.type
_entity_poly.pdbx_seq_one_letter_code
_entity_poly.pdbx_strand_id
1 'polypeptide(L)'
;MPKSGKVNDLQEAEMIHRGEVGAKGTEEIAKRLERHPVLKARMARLLDVVENASGDVRRAADAERRAIDELRMMGQEVLQGWGQMLAEQEARGLEASGNVVRQVKKTSLVQHVRSD
;
A
#
# COMPACT_ATOMS: atom_id res chain seq x y z
N MET A 1 21.74 -35.22 -14.09
CA MET A 1 20.37 -34.92 -13.61
C MET A 1 20.26 -33.42 -13.31
N PRO A 2 19.49 -32.64 -14.06
CA PRO A 2 19.34 -31.21 -13.80
C PRO A 2 18.42 -31.00 -12.59
N LYS A 3 18.81 -30.06 -11.73
CA LYS A 3 18.21 -29.83 -10.41
C LYS A 3 16.79 -29.30 -10.53
N SER A 4 15.89 -29.89 -9.73
CA SER A 4 14.46 -29.60 -9.55
C SER A 4 14.09 -28.14 -9.22
N GLY A 5 15.05 -27.22 -9.10
CA GLY A 5 14.79 -25.80 -8.81
C GLY A 5 14.39 -24.98 -10.05
N LYS A 6 15.03 -25.21 -11.20
CA LYS A 6 14.82 -24.37 -12.40
C LYS A 6 13.42 -24.51 -13.02
N VAL A 7 12.79 -25.66 -12.84
CA VAL A 7 11.43 -25.91 -13.33
C VAL A 7 10.38 -25.18 -12.50
N ASN A 8 10.61 -24.98 -11.20
CA ASN A 8 9.69 -24.27 -10.33
C ASN A 8 9.71 -22.75 -10.62
N ASP A 9 10.90 -22.18 -10.82
CA ASP A 9 11.07 -20.75 -11.12
C ASP A 9 10.46 -20.35 -12.47
N LEU A 10 10.52 -21.25 -13.47
CA LEU A 10 9.91 -21.03 -14.79
C LEU A 10 8.39 -21.21 -14.76
N GLN A 11 7.88 -22.16 -13.95
CA GLN A 11 6.44 -22.33 -13.74
C GLN A 11 5.83 -21.13 -13.00
N GLU A 12 6.51 -20.59 -11.99
CA GLU A 12 6.07 -19.37 -11.30
C GLU A 12 6.05 -18.16 -12.25
N ALA A 13 7.06 -18.00 -13.11
CA ALA A 13 7.10 -16.93 -14.10
C ALA A 13 5.98 -17.05 -15.16
N GLU A 14 5.65 -18.27 -15.60
CA GLU A 14 4.53 -18.54 -16.52
C GLU A 14 3.16 -18.29 -15.88
N MET A 15 2.98 -18.61 -14.60
CA MET A 15 1.75 -18.35 -13.84
C MET A 15 1.48 -16.86 -13.71
N ILE A 16 2.52 -16.05 -13.44
CA ILE A 16 2.42 -14.59 -13.38
C ILE A 16 1.99 -14.00 -14.73
N HIS A 17 2.49 -14.53 -15.85
CA HIS A 17 2.09 -14.07 -17.19
C HIS A 17 0.64 -14.45 -17.56
N ARG A 18 0.10 -15.51 -16.95
CA ARG A 18 -1.31 -15.93 -17.08
C ARG A 18 -2.26 -15.21 -16.11
N GLY A 19 -1.74 -14.35 -15.23
CA GLY A 19 -2.51 -13.70 -14.16
C GLY A 19 -2.88 -14.62 -13.01
N GLU A 20 -2.30 -15.82 -12.96
CA GLU A 20 -2.56 -16.80 -11.91
C GLU A 20 -1.59 -16.57 -10.76
N VAL A 21 -2.03 -15.84 -9.73
CA VAL A 21 -1.34 -15.87 -8.44
C VAL A 21 -1.76 -17.16 -7.75
N GLY A 22 -0.83 -18.10 -7.59
CA GLY A 22 -1.11 -19.35 -6.87
C GLY A 22 -1.67 -19.08 -5.47
N ALA A 23 -2.52 -19.97 -4.94
CA ALA A 23 -3.24 -19.75 -3.68
C ALA A 23 -2.35 -19.27 -2.51
N LYS A 24 -1.11 -19.78 -2.43
CA LYS A 24 -0.11 -19.33 -1.44
C LYS A 24 0.33 -17.88 -1.64
N GLY A 25 0.50 -17.43 -2.88
CA GLY A 25 0.85 -16.05 -3.20
C GLY A 25 -0.26 -15.08 -2.82
N THR A 26 -1.52 -15.45 -3.06
CA THR A 26 -2.68 -14.63 -2.69
C THR A 26 -2.79 -14.48 -1.18
N GLU A 27 -2.59 -15.56 -0.43
CA GLU A 27 -2.61 -15.54 1.04
C GLU A 27 -1.49 -14.68 1.62
N GLU A 28 -0.27 -14.77 1.08
CA GLU A 28 0.85 -13.93 1.52
C GLU A 28 0.63 -12.45 1.21
N ILE A 29 0.08 -12.12 0.03
CA ILE A 29 -0.29 -10.74 -0.32
C ILE A 29 -1.34 -10.21 0.65
N ALA A 30 -2.40 -10.98 0.92
CA ALA A 30 -3.45 -10.59 1.85
C ALA A 30 -2.88 -10.30 3.24
N LYS A 31 -2.03 -11.19 3.76
CA LYS A 31 -1.35 -11.02 5.05
C LYS A 31 -0.47 -9.78 5.10
N ARG A 32 0.24 -9.46 4.03
CA ARG A 32 1.05 -8.24 3.94
C ARG A 32 0.16 -6.99 3.91
N LEU A 33 -0.96 -7.02 3.19
CA LEU A 33 -1.91 -5.92 3.13
C LEU A 33 -2.55 -5.60 4.49
N GLU A 34 -2.73 -6.57 5.38
CA GLU A 34 -3.22 -6.28 6.76
C GLU A 34 -2.29 -5.35 7.54
N ARG A 35 -0.99 -5.32 7.23
CA ARG A 35 -0.02 -4.40 7.84
C ARG A 35 -0.10 -2.99 7.26
N HIS A 36 -0.88 -2.79 6.20
CA HIS A 36 -1.03 -1.53 5.46
C HIS A 36 -2.52 -1.24 5.22
N PRO A 37 -3.31 -0.92 6.27
CA PRO A 37 -4.77 -0.81 6.18
C PRO A 37 -5.25 0.25 5.17
N VAL A 38 -4.51 1.35 5.03
CA VAL A 38 -4.80 2.40 4.05
C VAL A 38 -4.65 1.87 2.61
N LEU A 39 -3.54 1.17 2.32
CA LEU A 39 -3.29 0.55 1.01
C LEU A 39 -4.33 -0.54 0.70
N LYS A 40 -4.68 -1.36 1.69
CA LYS A 40 -5.73 -2.37 1.57
C LYS A 40 -7.07 -1.76 1.16
N ALA A 41 -7.48 -0.67 1.80
CA ALA A 41 -8.72 0.04 1.46
C ALA A 41 -8.70 0.64 0.04
N ARG A 42 -7.53 1.11 -0.43
CA ARG A 42 -7.37 1.61 -1.82
C ARG A 42 -7.47 0.49 -2.85
N MET A 43 -6.85 -0.66 -2.58
CA MET A 43 -6.94 -1.84 -3.46
C MET A 43 -8.39 -2.31 -3.60
N ALA A 44 -9.17 -2.31 -2.51
CA ALA A 44 -10.60 -2.59 -2.56
C ALA A 44 -11.35 -1.58 -3.45
N ARG A 45 -11.08 -0.27 -3.31
CA ARG A 45 -11.70 0.75 -4.19
C ARG A 45 -11.33 0.59 -5.66
N LEU A 46 -10.10 0.18 -5.98
CA LEU A 46 -9.72 -0.10 -7.37
C LEU A 46 -10.51 -1.30 -7.92
N LEU A 47 -10.76 -2.33 -7.12
CA LEU A 47 -11.62 -3.45 -7.51
C LEU A 47 -13.05 -2.97 -7.76
N ASP A 48 -13.61 -2.11 -6.91
CA ASP A 48 -14.95 -1.54 -7.12
C ASP A 48 -15.06 -0.78 -8.46
N VAL A 49 -13.99 -0.12 -8.90
CA VAL A 49 -13.92 0.56 -10.22
C VAL A 49 -13.93 -0.45 -11.36
N VAL A 50 -13.17 -1.54 -11.25
CA VAL A 50 -13.11 -2.61 -12.26
C VAL A 50 -14.46 -3.32 -12.37
N GLU A 51 -15.10 -3.58 -11.24
CA GLU A 51 -16.38 -4.27 -11.15
C GLU A 51 -17.56 -3.34 -11.50
N ASN A 52 -17.31 -2.03 -11.63
CA ASN A 52 -18.35 -1.00 -11.70
C ASN A 52 -19.41 -1.23 -10.60
N ALA A 53 -18.96 -1.45 -9.36
CA ALA A 53 -19.82 -1.90 -8.27
C ALA A 53 -21.00 -0.94 -7.98
N SER A 54 -20.84 0.35 -8.28
CA SER A 54 -21.89 1.37 -8.19
C SER A 54 -22.80 1.46 -9.42
N GLY A 55 -22.45 0.82 -10.54
CA GLY A 55 -23.21 0.82 -11.79
C GLY A 55 -23.31 2.20 -12.47
N ASP A 56 -22.57 3.19 -11.98
CA ASP A 56 -22.65 4.60 -12.36
C ASP A 56 -21.71 4.96 -13.51
N VAL A 57 -20.70 4.12 -13.76
CA VAL A 57 -19.75 4.33 -14.85
C VAL A 57 -20.35 3.81 -16.15
N ARG A 58 -20.90 4.73 -16.95
CA ARG A 58 -21.56 4.42 -18.24
C ARG A 58 -20.66 4.65 -19.46
N ARG A 59 -19.54 5.36 -19.30
CA ARG A 59 -18.61 5.69 -20.38
C ARG A 59 -17.20 5.27 -20.01
N ALA A 60 -16.45 4.80 -21.01
CA ALA A 60 -15.05 4.44 -20.84
C ALA A 60 -14.20 5.60 -20.30
N ALA A 61 -14.45 6.83 -20.74
CA ALA A 61 -13.74 8.01 -20.26
C ALA A 61 -13.93 8.27 -18.75
N ASP A 62 -15.14 8.02 -18.24
CA ASP A 62 -15.45 8.17 -16.80
C ASP A 62 -14.75 7.07 -16.00
N ALA A 63 -14.71 5.85 -16.53
CA ALA A 63 -13.97 4.71 -15.95
C ALA A 63 -12.47 5.01 -15.87
N GLU A 64 -11.89 5.48 -16.98
CA GLU A 64 -10.48 5.84 -17.09
C GLU A 64 -10.09 6.91 -16.08
N ARG A 65 -10.88 7.99 -16.00
CA ARG A 65 -10.63 9.07 -15.06
C ARG A 65 -10.66 8.58 -13.61
N ARG A 66 -11.66 7.76 -13.26
CA ARG A 66 -11.79 7.20 -11.90
C ARG A 66 -10.62 6.29 -11.54
N ALA A 67 -10.16 5.46 -12.49
CA ALA A 67 -8.99 4.61 -12.29
C ALA A 67 -7.71 5.44 -12.09
N ILE A 68 -7.50 6.49 -12.90
CA ILE A 68 -6.35 7.39 -12.76
C ILE A 68 -6.36 8.10 -11.39
N ASP A 69 -7.51 8.61 -10.97
CA ASP A 69 -7.63 9.33 -9.70
C ASP A 69 -7.31 8.42 -8.50
N GLU A 70 -7.85 7.20 -8.44
CA GLU A 70 -7.52 6.25 -7.38
C GLU A 70 -6.05 5.80 -7.40
N LEU A 71 -5.47 5.57 -8.59
CA LEU A 71 -4.05 5.24 -8.72
C LEU A 71 -3.15 6.38 -8.25
N ARG A 72 -3.49 7.63 -8.55
CA ARG A 72 -2.75 8.81 -8.07
C ARG A 72 -2.81 8.92 -6.56
N MET A 73 -4.00 8.79 -5.96
CA MET A 73 -4.17 8.83 -4.50
C MET A 73 -3.40 7.69 -3.82
N MET A 74 -3.52 6.48 -4.35
CA MET A 74 -2.77 5.32 -3.85
C MET A 74 -1.26 5.54 -3.95
N GLY A 75 -0.77 6.02 -5.10
CA GLY A 75 0.66 6.29 -5.31
C GLY A 75 1.21 7.31 -4.30
N GLN A 76 0.45 8.36 -4.01
CA GLN A 76 0.82 9.34 -2.98
C GLN A 76 0.94 8.68 -1.60
N GLU A 77 -0.05 7.89 -1.19
CA GLU A 77 -0.04 7.22 0.12
C GLU A 77 1.11 6.20 0.24
N VAL A 78 1.40 5.45 -0.83
CA VAL A 78 2.55 4.53 -0.89
C VAL A 78 3.87 5.30 -0.72
N LEU A 79 4.05 6.41 -1.44
CA LEU A 79 5.27 7.22 -1.33
C LEU A 79 5.42 7.86 0.05
N GLN A 80 4.34 8.33 0.66
CA GLN A 80 4.35 8.87 2.02
C GLN A 80 4.73 7.79 3.05
N GLY A 81 4.10 6.61 2.97
CA GLY A 81 4.42 5.50 3.85
C GLY A 81 5.87 5.03 3.71
N TRP A 82 6.38 4.95 2.48
CA TRP A 82 7.77 4.60 2.21
C TRP A 82 8.74 5.66 2.78
N GLY A 83 8.47 6.94 2.54
CA GLY A 83 9.28 8.04 3.06
C GLY A 83 9.32 8.06 4.59
N GLN A 84 8.17 7.84 5.23
CA GLN A 84 8.08 7.75 6.69
C GLN A 84 8.89 6.58 7.25
N MET A 85 8.76 5.39 6.65
CA MET A 85 9.53 4.20 7.06
C MET A 85 11.04 4.42 6.92
N LEU A 86 11.49 5.05 5.83
CA LEU A 86 12.90 5.36 5.62
C LEU A 86 13.42 6.36 6.66
N ALA A 87 12.68 7.45 6.87
CA ALA A 87 13.02 8.46 7.88
C ALA A 87 13.10 7.86 9.29
N GLU A 88 12.17 6.97 9.65
CA GLU A 88 12.19 6.29 10.94
C GLU A 88 13.37 5.32 11.09
N GLN A 89 13.75 4.61 10.03
CA GLN A 89 14.93 3.74 10.06
C GLN A 89 16.21 4.55 10.26
N GLU A 90 16.35 5.65 9.53
CA GLU A 90 17.50 6.55 9.66
C GLU A 90 17.54 7.18 11.06
N ALA A 91 16.41 7.67 11.55
CA ALA A 91 16.30 8.22 12.91
C ALA A 91 16.73 7.19 13.97
N ARG A 92 16.27 5.94 13.87
CA ARG A 92 16.69 4.86 14.78
C ARG A 92 18.19 4.57 14.69
N GLY A 93 18.76 4.58 13.48
CA GLY A 93 20.20 4.40 13.28
C GLY A 93 21.03 5.51 13.93
N LEU A 94 20.57 6.77 13.81
CA LEU A 94 21.20 7.91 14.45
C LEU A 94 21.04 7.86 15.98
N GLU A 95 19.85 7.56 16.50
CA GLU A 95 19.60 7.38 17.94
C GLU A 95 20.53 6.31 18.54
N ALA A 96 20.75 5.19 17.82
CA ALA A 96 21.67 4.14 18.25
C ALA A 96 23.15 4.58 18.31
N SER A 97 23.54 5.63 17.58
CA SER A 97 24.89 6.20 17.62
C SER A 97 25.15 7.09 18.85
N GLY A 98 24.11 7.42 19.62
CA GLY A 98 24.20 8.12 20.91
C GLY A 98 24.42 9.64 20.84
N ASN A 99 24.61 10.22 19.65
CA ASN A 99 24.95 11.64 19.48
C ASN A 99 23.77 12.54 19.07
N VAL A 100 22.53 12.07 19.22
CA VAL A 100 21.32 12.80 18.82
C VAL A 100 20.24 12.76 19.89
N VAL A 101 19.50 13.87 19.99
CA VAL A 101 18.34 14.02 20.86
C VAL A 101 17.11 14.24 19.98
N ARG A 102 16.04 13.47 20.25
CA ARG A 102 14.77 13.60 19.53
C ARG A 102 14.10 14.94 19.88
N GLN A 103 13.93 15.81 18.88
CA GLN A 103 13.11 17.01 19.02
C GLN A 103 11.65 16.68 18.73
N VAL A 104 10.78 16.93 19.72
CA VAL A 104 9.33 16.75 19.60
C VAL A 104 8.69 18.12 19.71
N LYS A 105 7.89 18.51 18.71
CA LYS A 105 7.06 19.73 18.80
C LYS A 105 5.96 19.50 19.83
N LYS A 106 5.82 20.41 20.80
CA LYS A 106 4.71 20.39 21.77
C LYS A 106 3.41 20.76 21.05
N THR A 107 2.42 19.87 21.08
CA THR A 107 1.03 20.17 20.70
C THR A 107 0.39 20.98 21.82
N SER A 108 0.14 22.27 21.60
CA SER A 108 -0.58 23.11 22.57
C SER A 108 -2.02 22.60 22.72
N LEU A 109 -2.36 22.12 23.92
CA LEU A 109 -3.72 21.75 24.31
C LEU A 109 -4.59 23.01 24.43
N VAL A 110 -5.11 23.51 23.31
CA VAL A 110 -6.21 24.49 23.34
C VAL A 110 -7.52 23.72 23.25
N GLN A 111 -7.93 23.10 24.35
CA GLN A 111 -9.32 22.71 24.55
C GLN A 111 -10.09 23.96 24.97
N HIS A 112 -10.83 24.57 24.04
CA HIS A 112 -11.84 25.56 24.40
C HIS A 112 -12.98 24.84 25.13
N VAL A 113 -12.93 24.88 26.46
CA VAL A 113 -14.14 24.79 27.29
C VAL A 113 -14.94 26.06 27.02
N ARG A 114 -16.02 25.95 26.25
CA ARG A 114 -17.18 26.83 26.38
C ARG A 114 -18.41 25.94 26.44
N SER A 115 -18.81 25.65 27.67
CA SER A 115 -20.20 25.35 28.00
C SER A 115 -20.91 26.69 28.09
N ASP A 116 -21.94 26.87 27.29
CA ASP A 116 -23.13 27.67 27.61
C ASP A 116 -24.35 26.85 27.13
#